data_AF-A0A525K9U6-F1
#
_entry.id   AF-A0A525K9U6-F1
#
_cell.length_a   1.000
_cell.length_b   1.000
_cell.length_c   1.000
_cell.angle_alpha   90.00
_cell.angle_beta   90.00
_cell.angle_gamma   90.00
#
_symmetry.space_group_name_H-M   'P 1'
#
loop_
_entity.id
_entity.type
_entity.pdbx_description
1 polymer ?
#
loop_
_entity_poly.entity_id
_entity_poly.type
_entity_poly.pdbx_seq_one_letter_code
_entity_poly.pdbx_strand_id
1 'polypeptide(L)'
;MTDRIKILCSKCNKPFSERAPRLRNGYEVQCPHCMKLIIFDSSSEDPNVRRPLKEARNFRLAAEEAIVLARMAAQAPKRDPVF
;
A
#
# COMPACT_ATOMS: atom_id res chain seq x y z
N MET A 1 -9.44 -7.05 -4.88
CA MET A 1 -8.00 -6.69 -4.92
C MET A 1 -7.44 -6.88 -3.53
N THR A 2 -6.36 -7.64 -3.37
CA THR A 2 -5.71 -7.82 -2.06
C THR A 2 -4.91 -6.56 -1.73
N ASP A 3 -5.27 -5.89 -0.65
CA ASP A 3 -4.62 -4.68 -0.14
C ASP A 3 -3.27 -4.98 0.55
N ARG A 4 -2.56 -6.03 0.13
CA ARG A 4 -1.38 -6.56 0.83
C ARG A 4 -0.11 -6.31 0.03
N ILE A 5 0.90 -5.76 0.71
CA ILE A 5 2.25 -5.53 0.20
C ILE A 5 3.17 -6.62 0.71
N LYS A 6 4.03 -7.15 -0.16
CA LYS A 6 5.06 -8.13 0.20
C LYS A 6 6.28 -7.42 0.76
N ILE A 7 6.72 -7.85 1.93
CA ILE A 7 7.91 -7.33 2.64
C ILE A 7 8.92 -8.47 2.74
N LEU A 8 10.20 -8.15 2.52
CA LEU A 8 11.31 -9.07 2.75
C LEU A 8 12.03 -8.67 4.04
N CYS A 9 12.22 -9.59 4.99
CA CYS A 9 12.99 -9.26 6.19
C CYS A 9 14.50 -9.27 5.90
N SER A 10 15.20 -8.17 6.15
CA SER A 10 16.66 -8.07 5.94
C SER A 10 17.51 -8.96 6.85
N LYS A 11 16.94 -9.56 7.91
CA LYS A 11 17.66 -10.50 8.80
C LYS A 11 17.50 -11.95 8.37
N CYS A 12 16.27 -12.42 8.16
CA CYS A 12 16.01 -13.83 7.89
C CYS A 12 15.68 -14.12 6.43
N ASN A 13 15.60 -13.11 5.57
CA ASN A 13 15.26 -13.19 4.14
C ASN A 13 13.94 -13.91 3.84
N LYS A 14 13.08 -14.11 4.85
CA LYS A 14 11.75 -14.69 4.66
C LYS A 14 10.76 -13.59 4.31
N PRO A 15 9.92 -13.79 3.27
CA PRO A 15 8.88 -12.84 2.93
C PRO A 15 7.70 -12.94 3.90
N PHE A 16 7.02 -11.83 4.08
CA PHE A 16 5.71 -11.74 4.73
C PHE A 16 4.89 -10.63 4.09
N SER A 17 3.61 -10.51 4.44
CA SER A 17 2.74 -9.50 3.84
C SER A 17 2.06 -8.64 4.90
N GLU A 18 1.92 -7.35 4.61
CA GLU A 18 1.21 -6.40 5.46
C GLU A 18 0.21 -5.59 4.63
N ARG A 19 -0.83 -5.06 5.28
CA ARG A 19 -1.84 -4.23 4.61
C ARG A 19 -1.28 -2.86 4.22
N ALA A 20 -1.42 -2.49 2.95
CA ALA A 20 -0.99 -1.23 2.37
C ALA A 20 -1.51 0.04 3.10
N PRO A 21 -2.74 0.07 3.67
CA PRO A 21 -3.21 1.22 4.44
C PRO A 21 -2.43 1.46 5.73
N ARG A 22 -1.92 0.38 6.37
CA ARG A 22 -1.14 0.44 7.62
C ARG A 22 0.32 0.83 7.39
N LEU A 23 0.88 0.39 6.26
CA LEU A 23 2.29 0.57 5.93
C LEU A 23 2.58 2.04 5.54
N ARG A 24 3.00 2.83 6.53
CA ARG A 24 3.32 4.27 6.44
C ARG A 24 4.66 4.57 7.12
N ASN A 25 5.15 5.79 6.92
CA ASN A 25 6.34 6.26 7.62
C ASN A 25 6.15 6.18 9.14
N GLY A 26 7.12 5.63 9.85
CA GLY A 26 7.04 5.35 11.30
C GLY A 26 6.25 4.10 11.67
N TYR A 27 5.75 3.31 10.70
CA TYR A 27 5.09 2.05 11.01
C TYR A 27 6.10 1.02 11.52
N GLU A 28 5.74 0.31 12.59
CA GLU A 28 6.58 -0.71 13.19
C GLU A 28 5.91 -2.07 13.12
N VAL A 29 6.68 -3.10 12.77
CA VAL A 29 6.18 -4.49 12.75
C VAL A 29 7.28 -5.45 13.12
N GLN A 30 6.93 -6.52 13.83
CA GLN A 30 7.86 -7.63 14.07
C GLN A 30 7.78 -8.62 12.91
N CYS A 31 8.93 -9.03 12.40
CA CYS A 31 9.00 -10.10 11.41
C CYS A 31 8.39 -11.38 12.02
N PRO A 32 7.37 -11.99 11.38
CA PRO A 32 6.68 -13.16 11.94
C PRO A 32 7.56 -14.42 12.00
N HIS A 33 8.73 -14.39 11.35
CA HIS A 33 9.63 -15.55 11.27
C HIS A 33 10.82 -15.50 12.22
N CYS A 34 11.33 -14.31 12.52
CA CYS A 34 12.56 -14.16 13.31
C CYS A 34 12.43 -13.12 14.43
N MET A 35 11.22 -12.57 14.62
CA MET A 35 10.86 -11.60 15.65
C MET A 35 11.69 -10.31 15.66
N LYS A 36 12.47 -10.04 14.61
CA LYS A 36 13.16 -8.77 14.43
C LYS A 36 12.13 -7.66 14.24
N LEU A 37 12.24 -6.60 15.05
CA LEU A 37 11.51 -5.36 14.85
C LEU A 37 12.00 -4.66 13.59
N ILE A 38 11.07 -4.28 12.72
CA ILE A 38 11.30 -3.53 11.49
C ILE A 38 10.55 -2.21 11.63
N ILE A 39 11.29 -1.12 11.55
CA ILE A 39 10.76 0.25 11.57
C ILE A 39 10.77 0.75 10.13
N PHE A 40 9.60 1.11 9.62
CA PHE A 40 9.44 1.62 8.28
C PHE A 40 9.63 3.13 8.25
N ASP A 41 10.87 3.56 8.03
CA ASP A 41 11.23 4.96 7.84
C ASP A 41 11.66 5.23 6.38
N SER A 42 11.13 6.31 5.82
CA SER A 42 11.51 6.89 4.54
C SER A 42 12.96 7.33 4.47
N SER A 43 13.58 7.66 5.60
CA SER A 43 15.00 8.00 5.71
C SER A 43 15.93 6.77 5.68
N SER A 44 15.37 5.56 5.84
CA SER A 44 16.15 4.32 5.89
C SER A 44 16.86 4.01 4.57
N GLU A 45 18.13 3.63 4.63
CA GLU A 45 18.87 3.18 3.45
C GLU A 45 18.45 1.78 2.97
N ASP A 46 17.84 0.97 3.85
CA ASP A 46 17.44 -0.41 3.56
C ASP A 46 16.38 -0.46 2.43
N PRO A 47 16.69 -1.06 1.26
CA PRO A 47 15.74 -1.18 0.17
C PRO A 47 14.51 -2.02 0.54
N ASN A 48 14.62 -2.93 1.51
CA ASN A 48 13.51 -3.74 2.01
C ASN A 48 12.55 -2.94 2.89
N VAL A 49 12.94 -1.75 3.33
CA VAL A 49 12.06 -0.79 4.01
C VAL A 49 11.47 0.20 3.01
N ARG A 50 12.31 0.79 2.14
CA ARG A 50 11.89 1.82 1.18
C ARG A 50 10.93 1.30 0.10
N ARG A 51 11.18 0.09 -0.44
CA ARG A 51 10.34 -0.46 -1.51
C ARG A 51 8.90 -0.72 -1.04
N PRO A 52 8.66 -1.43 0.08
CA PRO A 52 7.29 -1.62 0.58
C PRO A 52 6.58 -0.30 0.93
N LEU A 53 7.30 0.70 1.47
CA LEU A 53 6.73 2.03 1.71
C LEU A 53 6.25 2.70 0.41
N LYS A 54 7.05 2.62 -0.66
CA LYS A 54 6.69 3.15 -1.98
C LYS A 54 5.49 2.41 -2.57
N GLU A 55 5.49 1.08 -2.50
CA GLU A 55 4.39 0.25 -3.00
C GLU A 55 3.09 0.53 -2.25
N ALA A 56 3.14 0.66 -0.93
CA ALA A 56 1.98 1.04 -0.12
C ALA A 56 1.47 2.45 -0.46
N ARG A 57 2.36 3.41 -0.72
CA ARG A 57 1.99 4.74 -1.19
C ARG A 57 1.29 4.67 -2.54
N ASN A 58 1.84 3.95 -3.50
CA ASN A 58 1.24 3.79 -4.83
C ASN A 58 -0.13 3.14 -4.76
N PHE A 59 -0.29 2.12 -3.90
CA PHE A 59 -1.59 1.49 -3.66
C PHE A 59 -2.63 2.50 -3.16
N ARG A 60 -2.26 3.36 -2.21
CA ARG A 60 -3.18 4.39 -1.68
C ARG A 60 -3.56 5.42 -2.75
N LEU A 61 -2.60 5.86 -3.56
CA LEU A 61 -2.87 6.80 -4.66
C LEU A 61 -3.81 6.17 -5.71
N ALA A 62 -3.57 4.93 -6.10
CA ALA A 62 -4.43 4.21 -7.03
C ALA A 62 -5.85 3.99 -6.46
N ALA A 63 -5.97 3.73 -5.16
CA ALA A 63 -7.27 3.61 -4.50
C ALA A 63 -8.03 4.95 -4.47
N GLU A 64 -7.33 6.06 -4.21
CA GLU A 64 -7.91 7.40 -4.25
C GLU A 64 -8.36 7.79 -5.67
N GLU A 65 -7.52 7.53 -6.68
CA GLU A 65 -7.85 7.76 -8.09
C GLU A 65 -9.07 6.96 -8.54
N ALA A 66 -9.17 5.69 -8.14
CA ALA A 66 -10.33 4.85 -8.40
C ALA A 66 -11.62 5.42 -7.76
N ILE A 67 -11.53 5.97 -6.55
CA ILE A 67 -12.67 6.62 -5.88
C ILE A 67 -13.10 7.89 -6.63
N VAL A 68 -12.15 8.72 -7.05
CA VAL A 68 -12.44 9.94 -7.83
C VAL A 68 -13.11 9.59 -9.15
N LEU A 69 -12.57 8.62 -9.89
CA LEU A 69 -13.14 8.17 -11.16
C LEU A 69 -14.56 7.62 -10.99
N ALA A 70 -14.79 6.81 -9.95
CA ALA A 70 -16.13 6.30 -9.64
C ALA A 70 -17.13 7.42 -9.32
N ARG A 71 -16.70 8.46 -8.59
CA ARG A 71 -17.53 9.64 -8.30
C ARG A 71 -17.86 10.44 -9.56
N MET A 72 -16.88 10.66 -10.44
CA MET A 72 -17.10 11.36 -11.71
C MET A 72 -18.07 10.59 -12.63
N ALA A 73 -17.90 9.26 -12.72
CA ALA A 73 -18.79 8.40 -13.51
C ALA A 73 -20.24 8.44 -13.01
N ALA A 74 -20.46 8.49 -11.70
CA ALA A 74 -21.78 8.60 -11.10
C ALA A 74 -22.47 9.96 -11.36
N GLN A 75 -21.69 11.00 -11.69
CA GLN A 75 -22.18 12.36 -11.96
C GLN A 75 -22.47 12.62 -13.45
N ALA A 76 -22.19 11.67 -14.34
CA ALA A 76 -22.46 11.83 -15.77
C ALA A 76 -23.98 12.05 -16.01
N PRO A 77 -24.37 13.06 -16.81
CA PRO A 77 -25.78 13.35 -17.05
C PRO A 77 -26.45 12.14 -17.69
N LYS A 78 -27.57 11.69 -17.11
CA LYS A 78 -28.45 10.72 -17.76
C LYS A 78 -28.90 11.35 -19.07
N ARG A 79 -28.35 10.89 -20.20
CA ARG A 79 -28.89 11.24 -21.51
C ARG A 79 -30.29 10.66 -21.57
N ASP A 80 -31.30 11.53 -21.54
CA ASP A 80 -32.67 11.09 -21.75
C ASP A 80 -32.77 10.46 -23.15
N PRO A 81 -33.40 9.27 -23.26
CA PRO A 81 -33.64 8.68 -24.56
C PRO A 81 -34.57 9.60 -25.34
N VAL A 82 -34.09 10.08 -26.49
CA VAL A 82 -34.94 10.75 -27.48
C VAL A 82 -35.80 9.65 -28.11
N PHE A 83 -37.08 9.62 -27.77
CA PHE A 83 -38.10 8.76 -28.40
C PHE A 83 -38.60 9.39 -29.70
#